data_AF-A0A101V6E6-F1
#
_entry.id   AF-A0A101V6E6-F1
#
_cell.length_a   1.000
_cell.length_b   1.000
_cell.length_c   1.000
_cell.angle_alpha   90.00
_cell.angle_beta   90.00
_cell.angle_gamma   90.00
#
_symmetry.space_group_name_H-M   'P 1'
#
loop_
_entity.id
_entity.type
_entity.pdbx_description
1 polymer ?
#
loop_
_entity_poly.entity_id
_entity_poly.type
_entity_poly.pdbx_seq_one_letter_code
_entity_poly.pdbx_strand_id
1 'polypeptide(L)'
;MIEKGKLELKKFTLTDEDYYAIEIAMNVARGLLKLPDITPEQIIGIGYALYALEQLPMVTEGADCEFGIEYRAGGGEDKEYIRFGVSESYLDISIAGSGWRVEIGGSRNVECDLAEIEESIEEYLNIGAEIVVHNESSIHI
;
A
#
# COMPACT_ATOMS: atom_id res chain seq x y z
N MET A 1 -33.95 -18.55 -18.92
CA MET A 1 -33.05 -19.17 -17.93
C MET A 1 -31.75 -18.40 -17.99
N ILE A 2 -31.53 -17.49 -17.05
CA ILE A 2 -30.24 -16.82 -16.89
C ILE A 2 -29.50 -17.70 -15.88
N GLU A 3 -28.43 -18.36 -16.32
CA GLU A 3 -27.49 -19.00 -15.40
C GLU A 3 -27.00 -17.92 -14.44
N LYS A 4 -27.44 -17.99 -13.18
CA LYS A 4 -26.78 -17.29 -12.09
C LYS A 4 -25.42 -17.94 -11.94
N GLY A 5 -24.46 -17.51 -12.75
CA GLY A 5 -23.05 -17.80 -12.52
C GLY A 5 -22.75 -17.40 -11.08
N LYS A 6 -22.28 -18.35 -10.28
CA LYS A 6 -21.67 -18.03 -8.99
C LYS A 6 -20.56 -17.03 -9.29
N LEU A 7 -20.76 -15.78 -8.89
CA LEU A 7 -19.65 -14.83 -8.74
C LEU A 7 -18.71 -15.47 -7.71
N GLU A 8 -17.64 -16.10 -8.19
CA GLU A 8 -16.55 -16.48 -7.30
C GLU A 8 -15.91 -15.19 -6.80
N LEU A 9 -16.13 -14.92 -5.52
CA LEU A 9 -15.53 -13.82 -4.81
C LEU A 9 -14.00 -13.99 -4.87
N LYS A 10 -13.33 -13.12 -5.63
CA LYS A 10 -11.86 -13.09 -5.70
C LYS A 10 -11.32 -12.72 -4.32
N LYS A 11 -10.38 -13.52 -3.81
CA LYS A 11 -9.75 -13.29 -2.51
C LYS A 11 -8.28 -13.63 -2.55
N PHE A 12 -7.51 -12.97 -1.69
CA PHE A 12 -6.13 -13.31 -1.41
C PHE A 12 -6.04 -14.52 -0.47
N THR A 13 -4.97 -15.31 -0.65
CA THR A 13 -4.61 -16.38 0.30
C THR A 13 -3.54 -15.83 1.23
N LEU A 14 -3.99 -15.29 2.37
CA LEU A 14 -3.14 -14.60 3.33
C LEU A 14 -2.65 -15.53 4.45
N THR A 15 -1.41 -15.32 4.91
CA THR A 15 -0.80 -15.88 6.12
C THR A 15 -0.77 -14.85 7.24
N ASP A 16 -0.39 -15.26 8.44
CA ASP A 16 -0.20 -14.35 9.59
C ASP A 16 0.80 -13.22 9.29
N GLU A 17 1.84 -13.51 8.53
CA GLU A 17 2.85 -12.53 8.12
C GLU A 17 2.27 -11.49 7.14
N ASP A 18 1.33 -11.89 6.27
CA ASP A 18 0.63 -10.92 5.41
C ASP A 18 -0.29 -10.02 6.21
N TYR A 19 -0.97 -10.56 7.23
CA TYR A 19 -1.81 -9.74 8.11
C TYR A 19 -0.97 -8.72 8.88
N TYR A 20 0.25 -9.09 9.28
CA TYR A 20 1.20 -8.15 9.87
C TYR A 20 1.62 -7.06 8.87
N ALA A 21 1.93 -7.42 7.62
CA ALA A 21 2.23 -6.45 6.57
C ALA A 21 1.06 -5.48 6.30
N ILE A 22 -0.19 -5.99 6.30
CA ILE A 22 -1.40 -5.17 6.15
C ILE A 22 -1.56 -4.21 7.32
N GLU A 23 -1.34 -4.66 8.56
CA GLU A 23 -1.41 -3.82 9.75
C GLU A 23 -0.42 -2.66 9.68
N ILE A 24 0.83 -2.94 9.27
CA ILE A 24 1.85 -1.91 9.04
C ILE A 24 1.37 -0.90 7.99
N ALA A 25 0.92 -1.37 6.82
CA ALA A 25 0.44 -0.48 5.76
C ALA A 25 -0.70 0.43 6.24
N MET A 26 -1.64 -0.12 7.01
CA MET A 26 -2.75 0.64 7.59
C MET A 26 -2.30 1.66 8.64
N ASN A 27 -1.36 1.29 9.52
CA ASN A 27 -0.81 2.19 10.53
C ASN A 27 -0.05 3.35 9.89
N VAL A 28 0.77 3.06 8.88
CA VAL A 28 1.47 4.07 8.09
C VAL A 28 0.49 5.01 7.42
N ALA A 29 -0.50 4.49 6.69
CA ALA A 29 -1.51 5.32 6.04
C ALA A 29 -2.22 6.25 7.04
N ARG A 30 -2.62 5.73 8.20
CA ARG A 30 -3.22 6.53 9.29
C ARG A 30 -2.24 7.54 9.89
N GLY A 31 -0.95 7.23 9.93
CA GLY A 31 0.12 8.15 10.35
C GLY A 31 0.27 9.31 9.38
N LEU A 32 0.38 9.02 8.08
CA LEU A 32 0.50 10.03 7.03
C LEU A 32 -0.71 10.97 7.00
N LEU A 33 -1.92 10.46 7.19
CA LEU A 33 -3.15 11.28 7.27
C LEU A 33 -3.19 12.27 8.44
N LYS A 34 -2.33 12.10 9.45
CA LYS A 34 -2.23 13.03 10.60
C LYS A 34 -1.25 14.18 10.34
N LEU A 35 -0.48 14.13 9.26
CA LEU A 35 0.52 15.15 8.97
C LEU A 35 -0.16 16.47 8.56
N PRO A 36 0.33 17.62 9.04
CA PRO A 36 -0.31 18.91 8.79
C PRO A 36 -0.23 19.38 7.33
N ASP A 37 0.79 18.92 6.60
CA ASP A 37 1.08 19.37 5.23
C ASP A 37 0.53 18.43 4.14
N ILE A 38 -0.32 17.46 4.52
CA ILE A 38 -0.94 16.53 3.57
C ILE A 38 -1.95 17.26 2.66
N THR A 39 -1.88 17.02 1.35
CA THR A 39 -2.77 17.67 0.37
C THR A 39 -4.12 16.96 0.27
N PRO A 40 -5.17 17.64 -0.21
CA PRO A 40 -6.46 17.00 -0.47
C PRO A 40 -6.37 15.80 -1.43
N GLU A 41 -5.53 15.85 -2.47
CA GLU A 41 -5.36 14.69 -3.36
C GLU A 41 -4.72 13.50 -2.63
N GLN A 42 -3.72 13.75 -1.78
CA GLN A 42 -3.08 12.71 -0.97
C GLN A 42 -4.07 12.09 0.02
N ILE A 43 -4.91 12.91 0.67
CA ILE A 43 -5.97 12.42 1.58
C ILE A 43 -6.91 11.47 0.84
N ILE A 44 -7.36 11.83 -0.36
CA ILE A 44 -8.30 11.00 -1.14
C ILE A 44 -7.63 9.68 -1.55
N GLY A 45 -6.41 9.72 -2.09
CA GLY A 45 -5.73 8.50 -2.52
C GLY A 45 -5.38 7.56 -1.37
N ILE A 46 -4.89 8.09 -0.24
CA ILE A 46 -4.64 7.29 0.96
C ILE A 46 -5.96 6.74 1.54
N GLY A 47 -7.05 7.50 1.42
CA GLY A 47 -8.39 7.04 1.81
C GLY A 47 -8.84 5.82 1.01
N TYR A 48 -8.64 5.81 -0.32
CA TYR A 48 -8.94 4.64 -1.14
C TYR A 48 -8.03 3.44 -0.82
N ALA A 49 -6.74 3.69 -0.59
CA ALA A 49 -5.81 2.64 -0.19
C ALA A 49 -6.23 1.99 1.15
N LEU A 50 -6.57 2.80 2.15
CA LEU A 50 -7.09 2.32 3.45
C LEU A 50 -8.36 1.51 3.28
N TYR A 51 -9.32 2.01 2.50
CA TYR A 51 -10.54 1.28 2.22
C TYR A 51 -10.25 -0.10 1.61
N ALA A 52 -9.34 -0.17 0.63
CA ALA A 52 -8.96 -1.41 -0.02
C ALA A 52 -8.23 -2.38 0.92
N LEU A 53 -7.32 -1.89 1.77
CA LEU A 53 -6.61 -2.67 2.79
C LEU A 53 -7.59 -3.27 3.80
N GLU A 54 -8.60 -2.50 4.23
CA GLU A 54 -9.62 -2.95 5.19
C GLU A 54 -10.56 -4.02 4.63
N GLN A 55 -10.65 -4.18 3.31
CA GLN A 55 -11.43 -5.27 2.69
C GLN A 55 -10.69 -6.61 2.67
N LEU A 56 -9.36 -6.63 2.84
CA LEU A 56 -8.58 -7.87 2.73
C LEU A 56 -9.05 -8.92 3.75
N PRO A 57 -9.13 -10.21 3.37
CA PRO A 57 -8.58 -10.82 2.15
C PRO A 57 -9.48 -10.66 0.91
N MET A 58 -10.63 -10.00 1.01
CA MET A 58 -11.48 -9.77 -0.15
C MET A 58 -10.88 -8.71 -1.07
N VAL A 59 -10.99 -8.96 -2.38
CA VAL A 59 -10.56 -7.99 -3.38
C VAL A 59 -11.52 -6.81 -3.39
N THR A 60 -10.95 -5.60 -3.45
CA THR A 60 -11.72 -4.38 -3.72
C THR A 60 -11.72 -4.13 -5.22
N GLU A 61 -12.88 -4.29 -5.87
CA GLU A 61 -13.03 -4.04 -7.30
C GLU A 61 -12.74 -2.56 -7.63
N GLY A 62 -11.99 -2.34 -8.69
CA GLY A 62 -11.51 -1.03 -9.13
C GLY A 62 -10.35 -0.46 -8.30
N ALA A 63 -9.79 -1.19 -7.34
CA ALA A 63 -8.65 -0.70 -6.56
C ALA A 63 -7.35 -0.74 -7.38
N ASP A 64 -6.69 0.41 -7.42
CA ASP A 64 -5.31 0.61 -7.88
C ASP A 64 -4.75 1.87 -7.19
N CYS A 65 -4.15 1.66 -6.02
CA CYS A 65 -3.61 2.71 -5.19
C CYS A 65 -2.19 2.37 -4.77
N GLU A 66 -1.31 3.35 -4.86
CA GLU A 66 0.00 3.36 -4.22
C GLU A 66 0.15 4.61 -3.36
N PHE A 67 0.75 4.45 -2.18
CA PHE A 67 1.12 5.57 -1.32
C PHE A 67 2.45 5.28 -0.63
N GLY A 68 3.08 6.33 -0.09
CA GLY A 68 4.30 6.16 0.67
C GLY A 68 5.08 7.46 0.78
N ILE A 69 6.39 7.32 0.91
CA ILE A 69 7.31 8.45 0.98
C ILE A 69 8.48 8.26 0.01
N GLU A 70 8.99 9.38 -0.48
CA GLU A 70 10.21 9.44 -1.28
C GLU A 70 11.17 10.47 -0.69
N TYR A 71 12.42 10.07 -0.51
CA TYR A 71 13.52 10.96 -0.14
C TYR A 71 14.55 11.03 -1.28
N ARG A 72 14.97 12.24 -1.60
CA ARG A 72 16.01 12.50 -2.61
C ARG A 72 17.23 13.10 -1.93
N ALA A 73 18.23 12.25 -1.68
CA ALA A 73 19.50 12.69 -1.13
C ALA A 73 20.33 13.44 -2.19
N GLY A 74 20.65 14.71 -1.94
CA GLY A 74 21.83 15.37 -2.53
C GLY A 74 21.89 15.54 -4.06
N GLY A 75 20.75 15.57 -4.76
CA GLY A 75 20.69 15.86 -6.21
C GLY A 75 21.24 14.76 -7.14
N GLY A 76 21.45 13.55 -6.61
CA GLY A 76 21.80 12.34 -7.39
C GLY A 76 20.57 11.58 -7.91
N GLU A 77 20.83 10.42 -8.55
CA GLU A 77 19.79 9.48 -9.00
C GLU A 77 19.30 8.55 -7.87
N ASP A 78 20.02 8.49 -6.74
CA ASP A 78 19.68 7.65 -5.60
C ASP A 78 18.43 8.17 -4.90
N LYS A 79 17.35 7.38 -4.99
CA LYS A 79 16.08 7.64 -4.33
C LYS A 79 15.87 6.57 -3.27
N GLU A 80 15.71 7.02 -2.04
CA GLU A 80 15.20 6.16 -0.98
C GLU A 80 13.68 6.31 -0.96
N TYR A 81 12.98 5.19 -0.88
CA TYR A 81 11.53 5.19 -0.89
C TYR A 81 11.01 4.04 -0.03
N ILE A 82 9.86 4.29 0.57
CA ILE A 82 9.00 3.26 1.15
C ILE A 82 7.64 3.44 0.48
N ARG A 83 7.17 2.41 -0.21
CA ARG A 83 5.89 2.42 -0.93
C ARG A 83 5.03 1.24 -0.53
N PHE A 84 3.73 1.47 -0.55
CA PHE A 84 2.67 0.51 -0.27
C PHE A 84 1.71 0.56 -1.45
N GLY A 85 1.49 -0.58 -2.09
CA GLY A 85 0.55 -0.73 -3.19
C GLY A 85 -0.55 -1.72 -2.85
N VAL A 86 -1.78 -1.39 -3.24
CA VAL A 86 -2.94 -2.27 -3.13
C VAL A 86 -3.77 -2.16 -4.40
N SER A 87 -4.05 -3.31 -5.01
CA SER A 87 -4.85 -3.39 -6.22
C SER A 87 -5.80 -4.58 -6.20
N GLU A 88 -6.55 -4.74 -7.29
CA GLU A 88 -7.36 -5.92 -7.55
C GLU A 88 -6.59 -7.24 -7.60
N SER A 89 -5.26 -7.22 -7.73
CA SER A 89 -4.46 -8.42 -8.02
C SER A 89 -3.25 -8.61 -7.14
N TYR A 90 -2.82 -7.57 -6.43
CA TYR A 90 -1.65 -7.61 -5.56
C TYR A 90 -1.82 -6.71 -4.34
N LEU A 91 -1.08 -7.08 -3.29
CA LEU A 91 -0.68 -6.22 -2.18
C LEU A 91 0.84 -6.18 -2.22
N ASP A 92 1.45 -5.00 -2.15
CA ASP A 92 2.89 -4.87 -2.04
C ASP A 92 3.36 -3.79 -1.06
N ILE A 93 4.55 -4.00 -0.54
CA ILE A 93 5.36 -3.06 0.20
C ILE A 93 6.75 -3.11 -0.41
N SER A 94 7.34 -1.96 -0.75
CA SER A 94 8.67 -1.91 -1.34
C SER A 94 9.53 -0.85 -0.69
N ILE A 95 10.78 -1.23 -0.38
CA ILE A 95 11.78 -0.38 0.28
C ILE A 95 13.07 -0.43 -0.51
N ALA A 96 13.46 0.67 -1.15
CA ALA A 96 14.79 0.85 -1.75
C ALA A 96 15.32 -0.38 -2.56
N GLY A 97 14.44 -1.13 -3.24
CA GLY A 97 14.78 -2.31 -4.05
C GLY A 97 14.54 -3.68 -3.40
N SER A 98 14.15 -3.76 -2.12
CA SER A 98 13.53 -4.95 -1.53
C SER A 98 12.00 -4.86 -1.60
N GLY A 99 11.32 -6.00 -1.48
CA GLY A 99 9.87 -6.06 -1.61
C GLY A 99 9.22 -7.16 -0.79
N TRP A 100 8.01 -6.85 -0.35
CA TRP A 100 7.01 -7.77 0.14
C TRP A 100 5.84 -7.70 -0.83
N ARG A 101 5.48 -8.79 -1.52
CA ARG A 101 4.41 -8.79 -2.51
C ARG A 101 3.61 -10.09 -2.42
N VAL A 102 2.30 -9.96 -2.41
CA VAL A 102 1.34 -11.07 -2.41
C VAL A 102 0.38 -10.86 -3.57
N GLU A 103 0.18 -11.89 -4.38
CA GLU A 103 -0.72 -11.83 -5.53
C GLU A 103 -1.89 -12.81 -5.39
N ILE A 104 -2.99 -12.49 -6.08
CA ILE A 104 -4.07 -13.45 -6.26
C ILE A 104 -3.53 -14.69 -6.98
N GLY A 105 -3.90 -15.86 -6.46
CA GLY A 105 -3.34 -17.14 -6.92
C GLY A 105 -2.17 -17.63 -6.06
N GLY A 106 -1.73 -16.83 -5.08
CA GLY A 106 -0.80 -17.27 -4.04
C GLY A 106 0.68 -17.15 -4.40
N SER A 107 1.03 -16.40 -5.45
CA SER A 107 2.42 -16.00 -5.70
C SER A 107 2.87 -15.01 -4.63
N ARG A 108 4.10 -15.16 -4.15
CA ARG A 108 4.63 -14.41 -2.99
C ARG A 108 6.11 -14.11 -3.18
N ASN A 109 6.50 -12.88 -2.87
CA ASN A 109 7.89 -12.45 -2.69
C ASN A 109 7.97 -11.77 -1.32
N VAL A 110 8.89 -12.20 -0.45
CA VAL A 110 8.97 -11.77 0.94
C VAL A 110 10.43 -11.53 1.32
N GLU A 111 11.04 -10.54 0.66
CA GLU A 111 12.47 -10.21 0.80
C GLU A 111 12.71 -8.95 1.66
N CYS A 112 11.64 -8.27 2.08
CA CYS A 112 11.69 -7.04 2.88
C CYS A 112 11.57 -7.33 4.37
N ASP A 113 12.38 -6.65 5.20
CA ASP A 113 12.17 -6.61 6.65
C ASP A 113 11.07 -5.59 6.97
N LEU A 114 10.00 -6.05 7.60
CA LEU A 114 8.84 -5.24 7.92
C LEU A 114 8.99 -4.50 9.26
N ALA A 115 9.88 -4.98 10.15
CA ALA A 115 9.95 -4.51 11.53
C ALA A 115 10.42 -3.05 11.65
N GLU A 116 11.19 -2.56 10.68
CA GLU A 116 11.81 -1.23 10.72
C GLU A 116 11.02 -0.17 9.93
N ILE A 117 9.90 -0.55 9.29
CA ILE A 117 9.17 0.33 8.35
C ILE A 117 8.61 1.57 9.04
N GLU A 118 7.89 1.39 10.14
CA GLU A 118 7.19 2.49 10.81
C GLU A 118 8.19 3.52 11.35
N GLU A 119 9.30 3.06 11.93
CA GLU A 119 10.40 3.91 12.42
C GLU A 119 11.09 4.65 11.25
N SER A 120 11.40 3.93 10.17
CA SER A 120 12.05 4.52 8.98
C SER A 120 11.21 5.64 8.36
N ILE A 121 9.88 5.51 8.35
CA ILE A 121 9.01 6.56 7.81
C ILE A 121 9.12 7.85 8.60
N GLU A 122 9.11 7.77 9.93
CA GLU A 122 9.28 8.96 10.78
C GLU A 122 10.64 9.60 10.56
N GLU A 123 11.71 8.80 10.50
CA GLU A 123 13.07 9.29 10.22
C GLU A 123 13.16 10.00 8.87
N TYR A 124 12.60 9.40 7.82
CA TYR A 124 12.62 9.97 6.48
C TYR A 124 11.83 11.27 6.39
N LEU A 125 10.65 11.34 6.99
CA LEU A 125 9.87 12.57 7.05
C LEU A 125 10.64 13.69 7.79
N ASN A 126 11.36 13.37 8.86
CA ASN A 126 12.16 14.33 9.62
C ASN A 126 13.34 14.91 8.82
N ILE A 127 13.87 14.17 7.83
CA ILE A 127 14.94 14.65 6.94
C ILE A 127 14.41 15.24 5.62
N GLY A 128 13.10 15.38 5.47
CA GLY A 128 12.47 16.06 4.34
C GLY A 128 12.01 15.14 3.20
N ALA A 129 11.68 13.87 3.49
CA ALA A 129 10.96 13.03 2.55
C ALA A 129 9.57 13.59 2.25
N GLU A 130 9.12 13.40 1.02
CA GLU A 130 7.81 13.85 0.55
C GLU A 130 6.82 12.69 0.53
N ILE A 131 5.56 12.96 0.87
CA ILE A 131 4.48 11.99 0.70
C ILE A 131 4.15 11.88 -0.78
N VAL A 132 4.15 10.65 -1.30
CA VAL A 132 3.80 10.37 -2.69
C VAL A 132 2.57 9.47 -2.74
N VAL A 133 1.64 9.81 -3.62
CA VAL A 133 0.39 9.07 -3.82
C VAL A 133 0.14 8.93 -5.31
N HIS A 134 -0.05 7.71 -5.78
CA HIS A 134 -0.54 7.38 -7.11
C HIS A 134 -1.87 6.66 -6.95
N ASN A 135 -2.91 7.21 -7.56
CA ASN A 135 -4.25 6.65 -7.46
C ASN A 135 -4.91 6.62 -8.83
N GLU A 136 -5.05 5.42 -9.37
CA GLU A 136 -5.78 5.13 -10.61
C GLU A 136 -7.09 4.38 -10.34
N SER A 137 -7.53 4.37 -9.07
CA SER A 137 -8.69 3.62 -8.65
C SER A 137 -9.99 4.10 -9.28
N SER A 138 -10.83 3.13 -9.64
CA SER A 138 -12.20 3.30 -10.12
C SER A 138 -13.25 2.82 -9.10
N ILE A 139 -12.87 2.76 -7.82
CA ILE A 139 -13.73 2.34 -6.71
C ILE A 139 -14.99 3.20 -6.67
N HIS A 140 -16.15 2.55 -6.68
CA HIS A 140 -17.44 3.18 -6.48
C HIS A 140 -17.89 2.95 -5.02
N ILE A 141 -17.80 4.00 -4.19
CA ILE A 141 -18.24 4.02 -2.78
C ILE A 141 -19.68 4.55 -2.69
#